data_AF-A0A3G6YL89-F1
#
_entry.id   AF-A0A3G6YL89-F1
#
_cell.length_a   1.000
_cell.length_b   1.000
_cell.length_c   1.000
_cell.angle_alpha   90.00
_cell.angle_beta   90.00
_cell.angle_gamma   90.00
#
_symmetry.space_group_name_H-M   'P 1'
#
loop_
_entity.id
_entity.type
_entity.pdbx_description
1 polymer ?
#
loop_
_entity_poly.entity_id
_entity_poly.type
_entity_poly.pdbx_seq_one_letter_code
_entity_poly.pdbx_strand_id
1 'polypeptide(L)'
;MIDDSQNDLDTHTNENIKRENQSRNNQNYHNQRSNYVPTQVDCDKALKQIKELSLDTPLSQAEYFFNGIRNQLPEFDEVLFAACNNKYNEIVQHLENLNQQQLQTANRSAETVQSQPGYVPITDKQLVEIRAFISERALDITQVCEHLGIDGLAQIGIAQFEEAKQHIDKLAKQEIKA
;
A
#
# COMPACT_ATOMS: atom_id res chain seq x y z
N MET A 1 32.79 -9.06 50.78
CA MET A 1 33.62 -8.18 49.93
C MET A 1 33.40 -8.68 48.51
N ILE A 2 32.62 -7.90 47.74
CA ILE A 2 32.78 -7.54 46.31
C ILE A 2 33.09 -8.73 45.36
N ASP A 3 32.11 -9.18 44.57
CA ASP A 3 31.82 -8.74 43.18
C ASP A 3 32.82 -9.35 42.19
N ASP A 4 32.33 -10.19 41.27
CA ASP A 4 32.38 -9.88 39.84
C ASP A 4 31.77 -11.04 39.03
N SER A 5 30.60 -10.73 38.51
CA SER A 5 30.02 -11.22 37.28
C SER A 5 31.06 -11.62 36.22
N GLN A 6 30.92 -12.81 35.63
CA GLN A 6 31.16 -12.97 34.19
C GLN A 6 30.12 -13.93 33.61
N ASN A 7 29.05 -13.29 33.16
CA ASN A 7 28.19 -13.70 32.08
C ASN A 7 29.02 -13.72 30.78
N ASP A 8 29.29 -14.91 30.26
CA ASP A 8 29.61 -15.10 28.84
C ASP A 8 28.58 -16.07 28.25
N LEU A 9 27.42 -15.49 27.96
CA LEU A 9 26.46 -16.02 26.99
C LEU A 9 27.10 -15.84 25.61
N ASP A 10 27.97 -16.76 25.22
CA ASP A 10 28.58 -16.75 23.91
C ASP A 10 27.54 -17.04 22.83
N THR A 11 27.57 -16.15 21.86
CA THR A 11 26.59 -15.94 20.81
C THR A 11 26.93 -16.84 19.64
N HIS A 12 26.31 -18.03 19.60
CA HIS A 12 26.20 -18.81 18.36
C HIS A 12 24.74 -18.90 17.92
N THR A 13 24.30 -17.74 17.44
CA THR A 13 23.11 -17.44 16.67
C THR A 13 22.81 -18.50 15.60
N ASN A 14 21.80 -19.31 15.86
CA ASN A 14 20.58 -19.33 15.05
C ASN A 14 20.73 -19.52 13.52
N GLU A 15 21.46 -20.54 13.06
CA GLU A 15 21.49 -20.94 11.64
C GLU A 15 20.73 -22.26 11.32
N ASN A 16 20.15 -22.95 12.31
CA ASN A 16 19.54 -24.26 12.07
C ASN A 16 17.99 -24.30 12.02
N ILE A 17 17.28 -23.18 12.21
CA ILE A 17 15.80 -23.18 12.20
C ILE A 17 15.22 -22.86 10.81
N LYS A 18 16.04 -22.45 9.83
CA LYS A 18 15.53 -22.01 8.52
C LYS A 18 15.44 -23.11 7.45
N ARG A 19 15.99 -24.31 7.66
CA ARG A 19 16.07 -25.35 6.62
C ARG A 19 15.03 -26.47 6.69
N GLU A 20 14.23 -26.57 7.75
CA GLU A 20 13.34 -27.75 7.93
C GLU A 20 11.86 -27.52 7.57
N ASN A 21 11.39 -26.26 7.44
CA ASN A 21 9.95 -25.98 7.22
C ASN A 21 9.50 -25.92 5.73
N GLN A 22 10.38 -26.09 4.75
CA GLN A 22 10.02 -26.03 3.32
C GLN A 22 9.82 -27.40 2.63
N SER A 23 10.22 -28.51 3.25
CA SER A 23 10.27 -29.81 2.55
C SER A 23 8.93 -30.57 2.50
N ARG A 24 7.94 -30.24 3.33
CA ARG A 24 6.80 -31.15 3.57
C ARG A 24 5.47 -30.82 2.87
N ASN A 25 5.35 -29.73 2.10
CA ASN A 25 4.05 -29.33 1.54
C ASN A 25 3.97 -29.20 0.02
N ASN A 26 4.90 -29.76 -0.77
CA ASN A 26 4.86 -29.59 -2.23
C ASN A 26 5.08 -30.88 -3.03
N GLN A 27 4.48 -31.99 -2.57
CA GLN A 27 4.44 -33.25 -3.31
C GLN A 27 3.04 -33.49 -3.90
N ASN A 28 2.55 -32.60 -4.77
CA ASN A 28 1.46 -32.99 -5.70
C ASN A 28 1.30 -32.08 -6.93
N TYR A 29 2.35 -31.88 -7.72
CA TYR A 29 2.20 -31.35 -9.09
C TYR A 29 3.23 -31.99 -10.02
N HIS A 30 3.20 -33.33 -10.13
CA HIS A 30 3.94 -34.02 -11.17
C HIS A 30 2.95 -34.77 -12.05
N ASN A 31 2.44 -34.08 -13.06
CA ASN A 31 1.90 -34.77 -14.23
C ASN A 31 2.20 -33.96 -15.49
N GLN A 32 3.10 -34.54 -16.28
CA GLN A 32 3.30 -34.32 -17.71
C GLN A 32 3.87 -32.97 -18.13
N ARG A 33 5.20 -32.85 -18.09
CA ARG A 33 5.91 -31.96 -19.02
C ARG A 33 6.94 -32.79 -19.78
N SER A 34 6.83 -32.72 -21.11
CA SER A 34 7.87 -33.12 -22.06
C SER A 34 9.26 -32.76 -21.54
N ASN A 35 10.25 -33.58 -21.90
CA ASN A 35 11.70 -33.59 -21.61
C ASN A 35 12.46 -32.24 -21.70
N TYR A 36 11.85 -31.17 -21.22
CA TYR A 36 12.33 -29.80 -21.18
C TYR A 36 12.95 -29.62 -19.80
N VAL A 37 14.26 -29.51 -19.79
CA VAL A 37 15.01 -29.14 -18.60
C VAL A 37 15.16 -27.63 -18.65
N PRO A 38 14.49 -26.87 -17.77
CA PRO A 38 14.74 -25.45 -17.56
C PRO A 38 16.23 -25.15 -17.53
N THR A 39 16.70 -24.27 -18.40
CA THR A 39 18.11 -23.86 -18.44
C THR A 39 18.31 -22.52 -17.74
N GLN A 40 19.56 -22.18 -17.45
CA GLN A 40 19.89 -20.87 -16.89
C GLN A 40 19.55 -19.70 -17.84
N VAL A 41 19.48 -19.97 -19.16
CA VAL A 41 19.00 -19.00 -20.16
C VAL A 41 17.50 -18.71 -19.99
N ASP A 42 16.71 -19.71 -19.61
CA ASP A 42 15.28 -19.52 -19.30
C ASP A 42 15.09 -18.66 -18.05
N CYS A 43 15.93 -18.89 -17.03
CA CYS A 43 15.96 -18.06 -15.83
C CYS A 43 16.33 -16.61 -16.17
N ASP A 44 17.38 -16.37 -16.96
CA ASP A 44 17.79 -15.02 -17.37
C ASP A 44 16.68 -14.31 -18.15
N LYS A 45 16.02 -15.02 -19.08
CA LYS A 45 14.87 -14.50 -19.83
C LYS A 45 13.69 -14.15 -18.91
N ALA A 46 13.42 -14.97 -17.90
CA ALA A 46 12.40 -14.68 -16.91
C ALA A 46 12.75 -13.47 -16.02
N LEU A 47 14.01 -13.34 -15.60
CA LEU A 47 14.51 -12.19 -14.85
C LEU A 47 14.40 -10.90 -15.67
N LYS A 48 14.72 -10.96 -16.96
CA LYS A 48 14.58 -9.83 -17.87
C LYS A 48 13.11 -9.40 -17.98
N GLN A 49 12.20 -10.36 -18.15
CA GLN A 49 10.76 -10.13 -18.19
C GLN A 49 10.22 -9.48 -16.91
N ILE A 50 10.70 -9.91 -15.73
CA ILE A 50 10.35 -9.29 -14.44
C ILE A 50 10.85 -7.84 -14.39
N LYS A 51 12.10 -7.58 -14.82
CA LYS A 51 12.68 -6.22 -14.82
C LYS A 51 11.96 -5.28 -15.79
N GLU A 52 11.60 -5.77 -16.98
CA GLU A 52 10.91 -5.01 -18.03
C GLU A 52 9.41 -4.79 -17.73
N LEU A 53 8.85 -5.44 -16.71
CA LEU A 53 7.46 -5.19 -16.30
C LEU A 53 7.26 -3.70 -15.94
N SER A 54 6.19 -3.09 -16.44
CA SER A 54 5.92 -1.67 -16.20
C SER A 54 5.61 -1.42 -14.72
N LEU A 55 6.02 -0.25 -14.20
CA LEU A 55 5.74 0.13 -12.81
C LEU A 55 4.28 0.52 -12.58
N ASP A 56 3.53 0.82 -13.65
CA ASP A 56 2.10 1.18 -13.62
C ASP A 56 1.14 -0.02 -13.58
N THR A 57 1.57 -1.20 -14.05
CA THR A 57 1.58 -2.40 -13.20
C THR A 57 0.50 -2.60 -12.12
N PRO A 58 -0.82 -2.79 -12.33
CA PRO A 58 -1.69 -3.13 -11.20
C PRO A 58 -1.20 -4.37 -10.45
N LEU A 59 -1.20 -4.31 -9.12
CA LEU A 59 -0.58 -5.34 -8.26
C LEU A 59 -1.11 -6.75 -8.56
N SER A 60 -2.41 -6.91 -8.76
CA SER A 60 -3.03 -8.20 -9.08
C SER A 60 -2.52 -8.79 -10.41
N GLN A 61 -2.20 -7.94 -11.39
CA GLN A 61 -1.66 -8.39 -12.67
C GLN A 61 -0.17 -8.72 -12.55
N ALA A 62 0.58 -7.96 -11.74
CA ALA A 62 1.98 -8.27 -11.42
C ALA A 62 2.09 -9.61 -10.66
N GLU A 63 1.24 -9.87 -9.67
CA GLU A 63 1.18 -11.13 -8.93
C GLU A 63 0.86 -12.32 -9.85
N TYR A 64 -0.13 -12.16 -10.74
CA TYR A 64 -0.47 -13.20 -11.72
C TYR A 64 0.73 -13.53 -12.63
N PHE A 65 1.44 -12.49 -13.11
CA PHE A 65 2.63 -12.64 -13.93
C PHE A 65 3.77 -13.37 -13.19
N PHE A 66 4.06 -12.96 -11.95
CA PHE A 66 5.10 -13.58 -11.13
C PHE A 66 4.79 -15.04 -10.82
N ASN A 67 3.54 -15.34 -10.45
CA ASN A 67 3.11 -16.73 -10.23
C ASN A 67 3.25 -17.56 -11.51
N GLY A 68 2.91 -17.00 -12.67
CA GLY A 68 3.10 -17.67 -13.97
C GLY A 68 4.57 -18.04 -14.23
N ILE A 69 5.49 -17.10 -14.02
CA ILE A 69 6.93 -17.33 -14.24
C ILE A 69 7.48 -18.37 -13.25
N ARG A 70 7.13 -18.27 -11.97
CA ARG A 70 7.59 -19.20 -10.93
C ARG A 70 7.08 -20.63 -11.16
N ASN A 71 5.84 -20.77 -11.62
CA ASN A 71 5.29 -22.08 -11.99
C ASN A 71 5.95 -22.67 -13.24
N GLN A 72 6.45 -21.82 -14.15
CA GLN A 72 7.14 -22.29 -15.35
C GLN A 72 8.56 -22.78 -15.06
N LEU A 73 9.23 -22.20 -14.06
CA LEU A 73 10.64 -22.43 -13.73
C LEU A 73 10.82 -22.73 -12.22
N PRO A 74 10.25 -23.83 -11.70
CA PRO A 74 10.29 -24.13 -10.27
C PRO A 74 11.71 -24.39 -9.74
N GLU A 75 12.63 -24.84 -10.59
CA GLU A 75 14.05 -25.04 -10.25
C GLU A 75 14.78 -23.73 -9.91
N PHE A 76 14.27 -22.60 -10.39
CA PHE A 76 14.83 -21.26 -10.15
C PHE A 76 13.94 -20.43 -9.21
N ASP A 77 13.04 -21.07 -8.46
CA ASP A 77 12.05 -20.37 -7.64
C ASP A 77 12.68 -19.37 -6.67
N GLU A 78 13.81 -19.70 -6.03
CA GLU A 78 14.48 -18.80 -5.08
C GLU A 78 14.95 -17.49 -5.76
N VAL A 79 15.60 -17.61 -6.91
CA VAL A 79 16.13 -16.47 -7.67
C VAL A 79 14.98 -15.64 -8.25
N LEU A 80 13.97 -16.31 -8.80
CA LEU A 80 12.79 -15.67 -9.37
C LEU A 80 11.95 -15.00 -8.29
N PHE A 81 11.81 -15.61 -7.11
CA PHE A 81 11.11 -15.03 -5.98
C PHE A 81 11.76 -13.73 -5.51
N ALA A 82 13.09 -13.71 -5.37
CA ALA A 82 13.81 -12.49 -5.00
C ALA A 82 13.61 -11.38 -6.04
N ALA A 83 13.69 -11.70 -7.34
CA ALA A 83 13.47 -10.73 -8.41
C ALA A 83 12.02 -10.22 -8.47
N CYS A 84 11.03 -11.12 -8.34
CA CYS A 84 9.62 -10.78 -8.30
C CYS A 84 9.31 -9.88 -7.10
N ASN A 85 9.84 -10.19 -5.91
CA ASN A 85 9.61 -9.42 -4.70
C ASN A 85 10.21 -8.01 -4.80
N ASN A 86 11.43 -7.89 -5.33
CA ASN A 86 12.03 -6.58 -5.60
C ASN A 86 11.17 -5.75 -6.55
N LYS A 87 10.74 -6.35 -7.67
CA LYS A 87 9.92 -5.65 -8.66
C LYS A 87 8.54 -5.28 -8.11
N TYR A 88 7.92 -6.16 -7.33
CA TYR A 88 6.66 -5.91 -6.65
C TYR A 88 6.78 -4.69 -5.73
N ASN A 89 7.84 -4.62 -4.92
CA ASN A 89 8.08 -3.48 -4.05
C ASN A 89 8.30 -2.18 -4.84
N GLU A 90 8.99 -2.23 -5.98
CA GLU A 90 9.14 -1.06 -6.85
C GLU A 90 7.79 -0.59 -7.43
N ILE A 91 6.93 -1.52 -7.87
CA ILE A 91 5.58 -1.21 -8.36
C ILE A 91 4.76 -0.58 -7.24
N VAL A 92 4.73 -1.20 -6.06
CA VAL A 92 4.02 -0.67 -4.87
C VAL A 92 4.48 0.75 -4.57
N GLN A 93 5.79 0.97 -4.45
CA GLN A 93 6.34 2.29 -4.16
C GLN A 93 6.05 3.31 -5.26
N HIS A 94 6.07 2.91 -6.53
CA HIS A 94 5.73 3.79 -7.64
C HIS A 94 4.26 4.21 -7.61
N LEU A 95 3.34 3.27 -7.40
CA LEU A 95 1.91 3.53 -7.29
C LEU A 95 1.57 4.37 -6.06
N GLU A 96 2.22 4.12 -4.92
CA GLU A 96 2.11 4.95 -3.72
C GLU A 96 2.61 6.38 -3.97
N ASN A 97 3.74 6.54 -4.65
CA ASN A 97 4.29 7.85 -4.99
C ASN A 97 3.39 8.58 -5.99
N LEU A 98 2.83 7.90 -7.00
CA LEU A 98 1.84 8.48 -7.92
C LEU A 98 0.57 8.96 -7.19
N ASN A 99 0.11 8.22 -6.17
CA ASN A 99 -1.03 8.63 -5.36
C ASN A 99 -0.68 9.87 -4.50
N GLN A 100 0.50 9.90 -3.88
CA GLN A 100 1.03 11.06 -3.15
C GLN A 100 1.23 12.27 -4.07
N GLN A 101 1.68 12.07 -5.30
CA GLN A 101 1.91 13.14 -6.27
C GLN A 101 0.60 13.70 -6.83
N GLN A 102 -0.45 12.89 -6.95
CA GLN A 102 -1.80 13.37 -7.24
C GLN A 102 -2.37 14.21 -6.08
N LEU A 103 -2.11 13.83 -4.83
CA LEU A 103 -2.46 14.63 -3.65
C LEU A 103 -1.67 15.96 -3.60
N GLN A 104 -0.41 15.97 -4.07
CA GLN A 104 0.41 17.19 -4.13
C GLN A 104 0.13 18.08 -5.36
N THR A 105 -0.28 17.52 -6.50
CA THR A 105 -0.65 18.29 -7.70
C THR A 105 -2.07 18.83 -7.64
N ALA A 106 -2.97 18.20 -6.88
CA ALA A 106 -4.22 18.84 -6.43
C ALA A 106 -3.95 20.06 -5.52
N ASN A 107 -2.85 20.05 -4.75
CA ASN A 107 -2.45 21.17 -3.90
C ASN A 107 -1.61 22.25 -4.63
N ARG A 108 -1.20 22.03 -5.89
CA ARG A 108 -0.42 23.01 -6.67
C ARG A 108 -1.21 23.68 -7.78
N SER A 109 -2.54 23.60 -7.69
CA SER A 109 -3.51 24.37 -8.48
C SER A 109 -4.35 25.28 -7.56
N ALA A 110 -3.76 25.76 -6.46
CA ALA A 110 -4.34 26.79 -5.60
C ALA A 110 -3.36 27.94 -5.42
N GLU A 111 -2.71 28.37 -6.51
CA GLU A 111 -2.20 29.73 -6.57
C GLU A 111 -3.31 30.62 -7.13
N THR A 112 -3.68 31.62 -6.33
CA THR A 112 -4.52 32.80 -6.64
C THR A 112 -6.04 32.71 -6.41
N VAL A 113 -6.48 32.61 -5.15
CA VAL A 113 -7.56 33.49 -4.67
C VAL A 113 -7.27 34.00 -3.25
N GLN A 114 -6.58 35.14 -3.20
CA GLN A 114 -6.82 36.29 -2.33
C GLN A 114 -7.25 36.04 -0.86
N SER A 115 -6.26 36.15 0.03
CA SER A 115 -6.28 37.08 1.17
C SER A 115 -7.50 37.07 2.09
N GLN A 116 -7.57 36.10 3.01
CA GLN A 116 -8.16 36.34 4.33
C GLN A 116 -7.10 36.07 5.42
N PRO A 117 -6.68 37.09 6.20
CA PRO A 117 -5.76 36.87 7.31
C PRO A 117 -6.47 36.05 8.39
N GLY A 118 -6.12 34.77 8.52
CA GLY A 118 -6.62 33.90 9.58
C GLY A 118 -7.18 32.55 9.13
N TYR A 119 -7.26 32.28 7.82
CA TYR A 119 -7.64 30.94 7.36
C TYR A 119 -6.48 29.96 7.52
N VAL A 120 -6.62 29.02 8.45
CA VAL A 120 -5.69 27.90 8.64
C VAL A 120 -6.40 26.63 8.15
N PRO A 121 -5.89 25.95 7.11
CA PRO A 121 -6.50 24.72 6.60
C PRO A 121 -6.40 23.62 7.66
N ILE A 122 -7.36 22.68 7.65
CA ILE A 122 -7.31 21.52 8.55
C ILE A 122 -6.07 20.67 8.31
N THR A 123 -5.55 20.10 9.40
CA THR A 123 -4.41 19.17 9.31
C THR A 123 -4.82 17.83 8.71
N ASP A 124 -3.86 17.07 8.19
CA ASP A 124 -4.12 15.72 7.66
C ASP A 124 -4.88 14.82 8.65
N LYS A 125 -4.53 14.89 9.94
CA LYS A 125 -5.23 14.19 11.02
C LYS A 125 -6.70 14.57 11.12
N GLN A 126 -7.00 15.87 11.03
CA GLN A 126 -8.37 16.37 11.05
C GLN A 126 -9.14 15.97 9.79
N LEU A 127 -8.47 15.92 8.64
CA LEU A 127 -9.07 15.48 7.38
C LEU A 127 -9.44 13.98 7.42
N VAL A 128 -8.56 13.15 7.96
CA VAL A 128 -8.87 11.73 8.22
C VAL A 128 -10.03 11.59 9.20
N GLU A 129 -10.02 12.40 10.27
CA GLU A 129 -11.06 12.37 11.30
C GLU A 129 -12.44 12.76 10.77
N ILE A 130 -12.55 13.81 9.95
CA ILE A 130 -13.84 14.22 9.38
C ILE A 130 -14.32 13.22 8.33
N ARG A 131 -13.40 12.61 7.56
CA ARG A 131 -13.74 11.56 6.60
C ARG A 131 -14.26 10.29 7.31
N ALA A 132 -13.62 9.91 8.41
CA ALA A 132 -14.09 8.82 9.26
C ALA A 132 -15.49 9.14 9.82
N PHE A 133 -15.70 10.36 10.32
CA PHE A 133 -16.98 10.80 10.88
C PHE A 133 -18.12 10.74 9.84
N ILE A 134 -17.88 11.15 8.60
CA ILE A 134 -18.84 11.04 7.49
C ILE A 134 -19.17 9.57 7.21
N SER A 135 -18.14 8.71 7.16
CA SER A 135 -18.30 7.27 6.93
C SER A 135 -19.08 6.58 8.06
N GLU A 136 -18.85 6.95 9.32
CA GLU A 136 -19.57 6.43 10.49
C GLU A 136 -21.06 6.79 10.48
N ARG A 137 -21.40 7.92 9.84
CA ARG A 137 -22.79 8.36 9.64
C ARG A 137 -23.41 7.82 8.35
N ALA A 138 -22.70 6.96 7.62
CA ALA A 138 -23.09 6.42 6.32
C ALA A 138 -23.46 7.52 5.30
N LEU A 139 -22.83 8.69 5.41
CA LEU A 139 -23.01 9.80 4.48
C LEU A 139 -21.98 9.72 3.35
N ASP A 140 -22.35 10.25 2.19
CA ASP A 140 -21.42 10.37 1.07
C ASP A 140 -20.61 11.67 1.18
N ILE A 141 -19.31 11.61 0.88
CA ILE A 141 -18.42 12.78 0.95
C ILE A 141 -18.90 13.86 -0.04
N THR A 142 -19.41 13.49 -1.20
CA THR A 142 -19.92 14.42 -2.22
C THR A 142 -21.13 15.17 -1.69
N GLN A 143 -22.07 14.47 -1.05
CA GLN A 143 -23.26 15.08 -0.43
C GLN A 143 -22.88 16.05 0.69
N VAL A 144 -21.88 15.69 1.50
CA VAL A 144 -21.37 16.56 2.56
C VAL A 144 -20.69 17.81 1.98
N CYS A 145 -19.89 17.66 0.93
CA CYS A 145 -19.23 18.78 0.26
C CYS A 145 -20.25 19.73 -0.38
N GLU A 146 -21.30 19.19 -1.02
CA GLU A 146 -22.40 19.97 -1.58
C GLU A 146 -23.18 20.72 -0.49
N HIS A 147 -23.47 20.07 0.64
CA HIS A 147 -24.15 20.69 1.78
C HIS A 147 -23.34 21.82 2.43
N LEU A 148 -22.01 21.68 2.47
CA LEU A 148 -21.09 22.69 3.02
C LEU A 148 -20.72 23.77 1.99
N GLY A 149 -21.07 23.59 0.71
CA GLY A 149 -20.73 24.53 -0.36
C GLY A 149 -19.23 24.59 -0.68
N ILE A 150 -18.51 23.47 -0.51
CA ILE A 150 -17.07 23.36 -0.75
C ILE A 150 -16.78 22.29 -1.80
N ASP A 151 -15.69 22.42 -2.58
CA ASP A 151 -15.32 21.37 -3.55
C ASP A 151 -14.71 20.12 -2.88
N GLY A 152 -14.28 20.24 -1.63
CA GLY A 152 -13.69 19.12 -0.90
C GLY A 152 -13.41 19.42 0.55
N LEU A 153 -13.38 18.37 1.37
CA LEU A 153 -13.16 18.45 2.83
C LEU A 153 -11.85 19.17 3.23
N ALA A 154 -10.86 19.21 2.33
CA ALA A 154 -9.61 19.94 2.53
C ALA A 154 -9.79 21.47 2.56
N GLN A 155 -10.89 21.99 2.01
CA GLN A 155 -11.24 23.41 2.10
C GLN A 155 -11.87 23.79 3.45
N ILE A 156 -12.11 22.83 4.35
CA ILE A 156 -12.56 23.13 5.70
C ILE A 156 -11.39 23.75 6.47
N GLY A 157 -11.60 24.95 7.01
CA GLY A 157 -10.64 25.58 7.91
C GLY A 157 -10.73 25.00 9.32
N ILE A 158 -9.64 25.03 10.09
CA ILE A 158 -9.62 24.53 11.49
C ILE A 158 -10.71 25.21 12.32
N ALA A 159 -10.93 26.50 12.12
CA ALA A 159 -11.97 27.27 12.81
C ALA A 159 -13.40 26.78 12.52
N GLN A 160 -13.61 26.17 11.35
CA GLN A 160 -14.91 25.64 10.90
C GLN A 160 -15.00 24.12 11.07
N PHE A 161 -13.97 23.47 11.62
CA PHE A 161 -13.90 22.02 11.72
C PHE A 161 -14.98 21.42 12.63
N GLU A 162 -15.20 22.03 13.81
CA GLU A 162 -16.28 21.62 14.71
C GLU A 162 -17.65 21.90 14.12
N GLU A 163 -17.81 23.05 13.45
CA GLU A 163 -19.06 23.42 12.78
C GLU A 163 -19.38 22.42 11.65
N ALA A 164 -18.39 22.06 10.83
CA ALA A 164 -18.54 21.06 9.77
C ALA A 164 -19.01 19.70 10.32
N LYS A 165 -18.46 19.24 11.46
CA LYS A 165 -18.96 18.02 12.12
C LYS A 165 -20.41 18.16 12.59
N GLN A 166 -20.81 19.31 13.11
CA GLN A 166 -22.21 19.54 13.50
C GLN A 166 -23.15 19.53 12.28
N HIS A 167 -22.73 20.10 11.15
CA HIS A 167 -23.48 20.04 9.90
C HIS A 167 -23.62 18.61 9.38
N ILE A 168 -22.53 17.82 9.39
CA ILE A 168 -22.55 16.40 9.02
C ILE A 168 -23.49 15.60 9.92
N ASP A 169 -23.46 15.84 11.24
CA ASP A 169 -24.36 15.16 12.19
C ASP A 169 -25.84 15.53 11.96
N LYS A 170 -26.13 16.80 11.64
CA LYS A 170 -27.48 17.25 11.28
C LYS A 170 -27.96 16.62 9.97
N LEU A 171 -27.09 16.58 8.96
CA LEU A 171 -27.39 15.96 7.66
C LEU A 171 -27.71 14.47 7.84
N ALA A 172 -26.90 13.75 8.61
CA ALA A 172 -27.14 12.35 8.94
C ALA A 172 -28.50 12.13 9.62
N LYS A 173 -28.90 13.04 10.53
CA LYS A 173 -30.20 12.99 11.22
C LYS A 173 -31.38 13.36 10.31
N GLN A 174 -31.15 14.14 9.26
CA GLN A 174 -32.17 14.47 8.26
C GLN A 174 -32.41 13.29 7.32
N GLU A 175 -31.35 12.61 6.88
CA GLU A 175 -31.44 11.40 6.05
C GLU A 175 -32.15 10.23 6.75
N ILE A 176 -32.06 10.13 8.09
CA ILE A 176 -32.78 9.11 8.87
C ILE A 176 -34.29 9.41 9.00
N LYS A 177 -34.72 10.65 8.73
CA LYS A 177 -36.12 11.10 8.87
C LYS A 177 -36.89 11.19 7.55
N ALA A 178 -36.21 11.07 6.40
CA ALA A 178 -36.82 11.02 5.07
C ALA A 178 -37.17 9.57 4.70
#